data_AF-A0A831KVM3-F1
#
_entry.id   AF-A0A831KVM3-F1
#
_cell.length_a   1.000
_cell.length_b   1.000
_cell.length_c   1.000
_cell.angle_alpha   90.00
_cell.angle_beta   90.00
_cell.angle_gamma   90.00
#
_symmetry.space_group_name_H-M   'P 1'
#
loop_
_entity.id
_entity.type
_entity.pdbx_description
1 polymer ?
#
loop_
_entity_poly.entity_id
_entity_poly.type
_entity_poly.pdbx_seq_one_letter_code
_entity_poly.pdbx_strand_id
1 'polypeptide(L)'
;MIAKRKVGNKGFTLVETIVAVVVLALISYLVFISFINVLKVVNYSRARSLAVLIASDKLEIARNLPYTSVGIINGQPSGILSEREEEKRGNFLFEIITNIKYVDDPFDGLWPEDNDPNDYKLVEVSIICLNCNFSKDGPLVKISTFIAPSDITALGNSNFFA
;
A
#
# COMPACT_ATOMS: atom_id res chain seq x y z
N MET A 1 34.57 56.75 -47.75
CA MET A 1 33.95 57.30 -46.53
C MET A 1 32.72 56.44 -46.21
N ILE A 2 32.79 55.57 -45.20
CA ILE A 2 31.70 54.62 -44.88
C ILE A 2 30.89 55.22 -43.73
N ALA A 3 29.63 55.59 -44.00
CA ALA A 3 28.75 56.19 -43.02
C ALA A 3 28.33 55.15 -41.97
N LYS A 4 28.73 55.36 -40.72
CA LYS A 4 28.39 54.50 -39.57
C LYS A 4 26.93 54.77 -39.18
N ARG A 5 26.04 53.82 -39.46
CA ARG A 5 24.60 53.90 -39.11
C ARG A 5 24.44 53.86 -37.59
N LYS A 6 23.91 54.92 -36.97
CA LYS A 6 23.53 54.90 -35.54
C LYS A 6 22.34 53.95 -35.36
N VAL A 7 22.55 52.85 -34.65
CA VAL A 7 21.48 51.97 -34.18
C VAL A 7 20.93 52.61 -32.91
N GLY A 8 19.69 53.10 -32.95
CA GLY A 8 19.02 53.66 -31.78
C GLY A 8 18.57 52.54 -30.84
N ASN A 9 18.97 52.62 -29.56
CA ASN A 9 18.48 51.73 -28.52
C ASN A 9 16.99 51.99 -28.30
N LYS A 10 16.13 51.12 -28.85
CA LYS A 10 14.70 51.11 -28.56
C LYS A 10 14.52 50.55 -27.15
N GLY A 11 13.98 51.34 -26.23
CA GLY A 11 13.60 50.88 -24.88
C GLY A 11 12.35 50.00 -24.91
N PHE A 12 12.11 49.30 -23.80
CA PHE A 12 10.91 48.47 -23.62
C PHE A 12 9.64 49.32 -23.52
N THR A 13 8.56 48.84 -24.14
CA THR A 13 7.25 49.48 -23.99
C THR A 13 6.57 49.03 -22.69
N LEU A 14 5.70 49.86 -22.13
CA LEU A 14 4.95 49.53 -20.91
C LEU A 14 4.04 48.30 -21.10
N VAL A 15 3.56 48.07 -22.33
CA VAL A 15 2.76 46.88 -22.67
C VAL A 15 3.64 45.63 -22.65
N GLU A 16 4.85 45.70 -23.20
CA GLU A 16 5.79 44.57 -23.24
C GLU A 16 6.23 44.14 -21.85
N THR A 17 6.46 45.10 -20.93
CA THR A 17 6.79 44.77 -19.53
C THR A 17 5.62 44.11 -18.81
N ILE A 18 4.39 44.58 -19.00
CA ILE A 18 3.19 43.94 -18.40
C ILE A 18 3.04 42.51 -18.90
N VAL A 19 3.14 42.29 -20.22
CA VAL A 19 3.04 40.95 -20.79
C VAL A 19 4.15 40.04 -20.24
N ALA A 20 5.38 40.53 -20.15
CA ALA A 20 6.50 39.77 -19.59
C ALA A 20 6.26 39.38 -18.12
N VAL A 21 5.75 40.29 -17.28
CA VAL A 21 5.42 39.99 -15.88
C VAL A 21 4.31 38.95 -15.78
N VAL A 22 3.27 39.05 -16.61
CA VAL A 22 2.17 38.07 -16.61
C VAL A 22 2.68 36.68 -16.99
N VAL A 23 3.48 36.56 -18.04
CA VAL A 23 4.06 35.27 -18.45
C VAL A 23 4.99 34.71 -17.37
N LEU A 24 5.84 35.55 -16.78
CA LEU A 24 6.75 35.14 -15.71
C LEU A 24 5.99 34.66 -14.46
N ALA A 25 4.91 35.36 -14.08
CA ALA A 25 4.07 34.99 -12.95
C ALA A 25 3.37 33.65 -13.19
N LEU A 26 2.85 33.41 -14.40
CA LEU A 26 2.23 32.13 -14.77
C LEU A 26 3.21 30.97 -14.65
N ILE A 27 4.43 31.12 -15.18
CA ILE A 27 5.46 30.08 -15.10
C ILE A 27 5.83 29.82 -13.63
N SER A 28 6.05 30.88 -12.85
CA SER A 28 6.40 30.77 -11.43
C SER A 28 5.33 30.04 -10.62
N TYR A 29 4.05 30.32 -10.91
CA TYR A 29 2.92 29.67 -10.26
C TYR A 29 2.86 28.17 -10.56
N LEU A 30 3.08 27.77 -11.82
CA LEU A 30 3.11 26.36 -12.21
C LEU A 30 4.23 25.58 -11.50
N VAL A 31 5.42 26.18 -11.38
CA VAL A 31 6.54 25.57 -10.65
C VAL A 31 6.21 25.41 -9.17
N PHE A 32 5.58 26.41 -8.55
CA PHE A 32 5.21 26.37 -7.15
C PHE A 32 4.20 25.27 -6.83
N ILE A 33 3.15 25.13 -7.65
CA ILE A 33 2.19 24.02 -7.50
C ILE A 33 2.89 22.67 -7.64
N SER A 34 3.75 22.53 -8.65
CA SER A 34 4.49 21.29 -8.89
C SER A 34 5.33 20.89 -7.68
N PHE A 35 5.99 21.86 -7.04
CA PHE A 35 6.78 21.63 -5.83
C PHE A 35 5.92 21.10 -4.67
N ILE A 36 4.75 21.69 -4.41
CA ILE A 36 3.83 21.21 -3.36
C ILE A 36 3.38 19.77 -3.65
N ASN A 37 3.11 19.44 -4.92
CA ASN A 37 2.72 18.09 -5.30
C ASN A 37 3.84 17.08 -5.07
N VAL A 38 5.10 17.44 -5.36
CA VAL A 38 6.26 16.58 -5.07
C VAL A 38 6.34 16.28 -3.57
N LEU A 39 6.17 17.27 -2.69
CA LEU A 39 6.18 17.04 -1.25
C LEU A 39 5.07 16.09 -0.78
N LYS A 40 3.86 16.19 -1.37
CA LYS A 40 2.76 15.25 -1.10
C LYS A 40 3.13 13.82 -1.49
N VAL A 41 3.73 13.64 -2.67
CA VAL A 41 4.17 12.32 -3.16
C VAL A 41 5.26 11.73 -2.27
N VAL A 42 6.21 12.54 -1.81
CA VAL A 42 7.26 12.09 -0.89
C VAL A 42 6.67 11.63 0.44
N ASN A 43 5.72 12.38 1.01
CA ASN A 43 5.06 11.98 2.25
C ASN A 43 4.22 10.71 2.08
N TYR A 44 3.52 10.57 0.95
CA TYR A 44 2.81 9.34 0.61
C TYR A 44 3.76 8.13 0.52
N SER A 45 4.89 8.28 -0.17
CA SER A 45 5.89 7.22 -0.32
C SER A 45 6.48 6.78 1.04
N ARG A 46 6.75 7.74 1.94
CA ARG A 46 7.21 7.44 3.30
C ARG A 46 6.16 6.67 4.10
N ALA A 47 4.90 7.13 4.11
CA ALA A 47 3.81 6.45 4.81
C ALA A 47 3.58 5.03 4.26
N ARG A 48 3.62 4.87 2.93
CA ARG A 48 3.48 3.56 2.27
C ARG A 48 4.61 2.61 2.64
N SER A 49 5.85 3.09 2.69
CA SER A 49 7.01 2.25 3.07
C SER A 49 6.89 1.74 4.52
N LEU A 50 6.45 2.60 5.44
CA LEU A 50 6.16 2.19 6.82
C LEU A 50 4.98 1.23 6.91
N ALA A 51 3.92 1.45 6.12
CA ALA A 51 2.78 0.55 6.06
C ALA A 51 3.17 -0.86 5.56
N VAL A 52 4.04 -0.96 4.54
CA VAL A 52 4.58 -2.26 4.09
C VAL A 52 5.33 -2.94 5.22
N LEU A 53 6.20 -2.20 5.94
CA LEU A 53 6.96 -2.76 7.07
C LEU A 53 6.03 -3.33 8.16
N ILE A 54 5.04 -2.56 8.60
CA ILE A 54 4.06 -3.02 9.62
C ILE A 54 3.31 -4.25 9.11
N ALA A 55 2.85 -4.23 7.85
CA ALA A 55 2.13 -5.36 7.29
C ALA A 55 3.01 -6.62 7.24
N SER A 56 4.28 -6.48 6.84
CA SER A 56 5.26 -7.56 6.86
C SER A 56 5.49 -8.10 8.28
N ASP A 57 5.69 -7.23 9.27
CA ASP A 57 5.84 -7.62 10.68
C ASP A 57 4.64 -8.47 11.13
N LYS A 58 3.41 -8.07 10.76
CA LYS A 58 2.18 -8.83 11.09
C LYS A 58 2.09 -10.16 10.36
N LEU A 59 2.49 -10.23 9.10
CA LEU A 59 2.54 -11.50 8.38
C LEU A 59 3.59 -12.46 8.95
N GLU A 60 4.74 -11.95 9.38
CA GLU A 60 5.77 -12.76 10.04
C GLU A 60 5.28 -13.34 11.36
N ILE A 61 4.56 -12.54 12.17
CA ILE A 61 3.89 -13.04 13.37
C ILE A 61 2.91 -14.15 13.00
N ALA A 62 2.04 -13.94 12.02
CA ALA A 62 1.07 -14.95 11.59
C ALA A 62 1.76 -16.24 11.10
N ARG A 63 2.89 -16.14 10.39
CA ARG A 63 3.67 -17.28 9.91
C ARG A 63 4.42 -18.03 11.01
N ASN A 64 4.72 -17.37 12.11
CA ASN A 64 5.40 -18.00 13.25
C ASN A 64 4.40 -18.64 14.24
N LEU A 65 3.10 -18.49 14.02
CA LEU A 65 2.06 -19.12 14.84
C LEU A 65 1.77 -20.55 14.35
N PRO A 66 1.43 -21.48 15.26
CA PRO A 66 0.93 -22.79 14.85
C PRO A 66 -0.39 -22.64 14.10
N TYR A 67 -0.63 -23.50 13.11
CA TYR A 67 -1.81 -23.43 12.23
C TYR A 67 -3.14 -23.31 12.98
N THR A 68 -3.28 -24.02 14.11
CA THR A 68 -4.49 -24.02 14.96
C THR A 68 -4.74 -22.68 15.66
N SER A 69 -3.70 -21.86 15.88
CA SER A 69 -3.80 -20.53 16.52
C SER A 69 -3.91 -19.39 15.52
N VAL A 70 -3.68 -19.66 14.23
CA VAL A 70 -3.88 -18.68 13.14
C VAL A 70 -5.38 -18.52 12.92
N GLY A 71 -5.92 -17.41 13.41
CA GLY A 71 -7.32 -17.06 13.33
C GLY A 71 -7.61 -15.79 14.10
N ILE A 72 -8.81 -15.25 13.92
CA ILE A 72 -9.25 -14.01 14.57
C ILE A 72 -9.88 -14.34 15.93
N ILE A 73 -9.63 -13.50 16.93
CA ILE A 73 -10.29 -13.60 18.23
C ILE A 73 -11.81 -13.49 18.03
N ASN A 74 -12.56 -14.51 18.47
CA ASN A 74 -14.02 -14.63 18.24
C ASN A 74 -14.44 -14.66 16.75
N GLY A 75 -13.52 -14.95 15.83
CA GLY A 75 -13.80 -15.09 14.40
C GLY A 75 -13.88 -16.55 13.93
N GLN A 76 -14.12 -16.71 12.63
CA GLN A 76 -14.05 -17.99 11.92
C GLN A 76 -13.12 -17.81 10.71
N PRO A 77 -11.89 -18.39 10.70
CA PRO A 77 -11.26 -19.23 11.72
C PRO A 77 -11.01 -18.53 13.05
N SER A 78 -11.24 -19.26 14.15
CA SER A 78 -10.90 -18.79 15.50
C SER A 78 -9.39 -18.88 15.75
N GLY A 79 -8.86 -17.90 16.47
CA GLY A 79 -7.45 -17.86 16.83
C GLY A 79 -7.13 -16.71 17.77
N ILE A 80 -5.85 -16.31 17.79
CA ILE A 80 -5.34 -15.34 18.76
C ILE A 80 -5.03 -13.96 18.17
N LEU A 81 -5.20 -13.77 16.86
CA LEU A 81 -4.91 -12.50 16.19
C LEU A 81 -6.08 -11.53 16.33
N SER A 82 -5.78 -10.25 16.54
CA SER A 82 -6.82 -9.21 16.55
C SER A 82 -7.22 -8.84 15.12
N GLU A 83 -8.52 -8.66 14.90
CA GLU A 83 -9.05 -8.17 13.61
C GLU A 83 -8.62 -6.74 13.33
N ARG A 84 -8.62 -5.89 14.37
CA ARG A 84 -8.31 -4.47 14.28
C ARG A 84 -7.33 -4.07 15.36
N GLU A 85 -6.28 -3.36 14.97
CA GLU A 85 -5.30 -2.78 15.88
C GLU A 85 -4.90 -1.39 15.41
N GLU A 86 -4.52 -0.52 16.34
CA GLU A 86 -3.97 0.79 16.01
C GLU A 86 -2.50 0.84 16.44
N GLU A 87 -1.64 1.31 15.55
CA GLU A 87 -0.22 1.47 15.82
C GLU A 87 0.28 2.82 15.30
N LYS A 88 1.03 3.53 16.14
CA LYS A 88 1.67 4.78 15.77
C LYS A 88 3.15 4.54 15.48
N ARG A 89 3.58 4.81 14.24
CA ARG A 89 4.98 4.75 13.81
C ARG A 89 5.44 6.13 13.33
N GLY A 90 6.28 6.76 14.16
CA GLY A 90 6.73 8.14 13.93
C GLY A 90 5.55 9.13 13.99
N ASN A 91 5.32 9.85 12.89
CA ASN A 91 4.25 10.85 12.79
C ASN A 91 2.97 10.30 12.14
N PHE A 92 2.92 9.01 11.79
CA PHE A 92 1.77 8.38 11.16
C PHE A 92 1.03 7.49 12.17
N LEU A 93 -0.30 7.58 12.15
CA LEU A 93 -1.19 6.70 12.90
C LEU A 93 -1.83 5.72 11.92
N PHE A 94 -1.56 4.44 12.13
CA PHE A 94 -2.04 3.36 11.28
C PHE A 94 -3.10 2.54 12.00
N GLU A 95 -4.11 2.15 11.24
CA GLU A 95 -5.06 1.12 11.59
C GLU A 95 -4.72 -0.12 10.77
N ILE A 96 -4.50 -1.22 11.48
CA ILE A 96 -4.15 -2.53 10.96
C ILE A 96 -5.43 -3.36 10.98
N ILE A 97 -5.80 -3.90 9.83
CA ILE A 97 -6.94 -4.79 9.68
C ILE A 97 -6.43 -6.15 9.21
N THR A 98 -6.63 -7.18 10.02
CA THR A 98 -6.26 -8.56 9.71
C THR A 98 -7.51 -9.35 9.39
N ASN A 99 -7.58 -9.90 8.19
CA ASN A 99 -8.65 -10.79 7.75
C ASN A 99 -8.07 -12.18 7.52
N ILE A 100 -8.75 -13.21 8.01
CA ILE A 100 -8.33 -14.60 7.82
C ILE A 100 -9.50 -15.39 7.27
N LYS A 101 -9.24 -16.21 6.25
CA LYS A 101 -10.26 -17.05 5.60
C LYS A 101 -9.71 -18.45 5.34
N TYR A 102 -10.58 -19.44 5.42
CA TYR A 102 -10.28 -20.77 4.89
C TYR A 102 -10.26 -20.75 3.36
N VAL A 103 -9.42 -21.60 2.79
CA VAL A 103 -9.27 -21.81 1.35
C VAL A 103 -9.38 -23.31 1.12
N ASP A 104 -10.28 -23.65 0.20
CA ASP A 104 -10.56 -24.99 -0.34
C ASP A 104 -9.74 -25.16 -1.63
N ASP A 105 -8.86 -26.17 -1.68
CA ASP A 105 -7.96 -26.46 -2.79
C ASP A 105 -8.58 -27.50 -3.73
N PRO A 106 -8.68 -27.24 -5.04
CA PRO A 106 -9.12 -28.24 -6.02
C PRO A 106 -8.32 -29.55 -6.10
N PHE A 107 -7.22 -29.70 -5.36
CA PHE A 107 -6.30 -30.83 -5.44
C PHE A 107 -6.91 -32.17 -4.99
N ASP A 108 -7.71 -32.19 -3.92
CA ASP A 108 -8.36 -33.38 -3.36
C ASP A 108 -9.89 -33.36 -3.45
N GLY A 109 -10.45 -32.28 -3.96
CA GLY A 109 -11.86 -32.13 -4.26
C GLY A 109 -12.25 -30.67 -4.15
N LEU A 110 -13.54 -30.40 -4.14
CA LEU A 110 -14.07 -29.14 -3.64
C LEU A 110 -15.31 -29.49 -2.82
N TRP A 111 -15.68 -28.64 -1.89
CA TRP A 111 -16.98 -28.78 -1.23
C TRP A 111 -18.11 -28.83 -2.29
N PRO A 112 -19.04 -29.80 -2.23
CA PRO A 112 -19.36 -30.74 -1.14
C PRO A 112 -18.84 -32.18 -1.32
N GLU A 113 -18.01 -32.44 -2.34
CA GLU A 113 -17.45 -33.78 -2.58
C GLU A 113 -16.29 -34.09 -1.61
N ASP A 114 -15.61 -33.03 -1.16
CA ASP A 114 -14.61 -33.10 -0.11
C ASP A 114 -15.24 -32.89 1.29
N ASN A 115 -14.82 -33.71 2.25
CA ASN A 115 -15.25 -33.66 3.64
C ASN A 115 -14.40 -32.71 4.49
N ASP A 116 -13.25 -32.26 4.01
CA ASP A 116 -12.30 -31.40 4.74
C ASP A 116 -11.89 -30.14 3.92
N PRO A 117 -12.84 -29.26 3.53
CA PRO A 117 -12.61 -28.14 2.57
C PRO A 117 -11.77 -26.97 3.12
N ASN A 118 -11.04 -27.18 4.22
CA ASN A 118 -10.28 -26.18 4.96
C ASN A 118 -8.77 -26.47 4.87
N ASP A 119 -8.25 -26.60 3.65
CA ASP A 119 -6.86 -27.01 3.40
C ASP A 119 -5.86 -25.98 3.91
N TYR A 120 -6.10 -24.71 3.59
CA TYR A 120 -5.21 -23.62 3.96
C TYR A 120 -5.96 -22.43 4.55
N LYS A 121 -5.22 -21.58 5.26
CA LYS A 121 -5.69 -20.27 5.71
C LYS A 121 -5.04 -19.17 4.91
N LEU A 122 -5.85 -18.33 4.26
CA LEU A 122 -5.43 -17.06 3.68
C LEU A 122 -5.45 -16.00 4.79
N VAL A 123 -4.28 -15.48 5.14
CA VAL A 123 -4.13 -14.33 6.03
C VAL A 123 -3.90 -13.10 5.17
N GLU A 124 -4.70 -12.07 5.38
CA GLU A 124 -4.68 -10.83 4.63
C GLU A 124 -4.58 -9.66 5.61
N VAL A 125 -3.54 -8.84 5.45
CA VAL A 125 -3.29 -7.67 6.29
C VAL A 125 -3.44 -6.41 5.44
N SER A 126 -4.33 -5.53 5.87
CA SER A 126 -4.61 -4.24 5.25
C SER A 126 -4.24 -3.12 6.22
N ILE A 127 -3.49 -2.14 5.73
CA ILE A 127 -3.04 -0.99 6.53
C ILE A 127 -3.69 0.29 6.03
N ILE A 128 -4.38 1.00 6.92
CA ILE A 128 -5.02 2.28 6.66
C ILE A 128 -4.29 3.35 7.49
N CYS A 129 -4.02 4.53 6.92
CA CYS A 129 -3.46 5.63 7.70
C CYS A 129 -4.57 6.61 8.12
N LEU A 130 -4.85 6.68 9.42
CA LEU A 130 -5.94 7.49 9.98
C LEU A 130 -5.66 9.00 9.90
N ASN A 131 -4.40 9.40 9.97
CA ASN A 131 -4.00 10.82 9.96
C ASN A 131 -3.44 11.30 8.61
N CYS A 132 -3.62 10.51 7.54
CA CYS A 132 -3.16 10.84 6.19
C CYS A 132 -4.32 11.29 5.29
N ASN A 133 -4.20 12.45 4.65
CA ASN A 133 -5.23 12.97 3.73
C ASN A 133 -5.45 12.09 2.47
N PHE A 134 -4.48 11.26 2.12
CA PHE A 134 -4.49 10.40 0.93
C PHE A 134 -4.99 8.96 1.20
N SER A 135 -5.28 8.60 2.46
CA SER A 135 -5.78 7.26 2.79
C SER A 135 -7.31 7.15 2.75
N LYS A 136 -8.01 8.20 2.31
CA LYS A 136 -9.49 8.25 2.27
C LYS A 136 -10.10 7.30 1.24
N ASP A 137 -9.33 6.92 0.23
CA ASP A 137 -9.81 6.11 -0.91
C ASP A 137 -9.56 4.59 -0.71
N GLY A 138 -9.00 4.17 0.42
CA GLY A 138 -8.77 2.75 0.74
C GLY A 138 -7.48 2.48 1.51
N PRO A 139 -7.14 1.20 1.74
CA PRO A 139 -5.91 0.82 2.42
C PRO A 139 -4.68 1.21 1.58
N LEU A 140 -3.64 1.71 2.25
CA LEU A 140 -2.37 2.08 1.63
C LEU A 140 -1.65 0.87 1.04
N VAL A 141 -1.74 -0.25 1.76
CA VAL A 141 -1.09 -1.51 1.45
C VAL A 141 -2.03 -2.63 1.87
N LYS A 142 -2.10 -3.65 1.02
CA LYS A 142 -2.82 -4.89 1.26
C LYS A 142 -1.91 -6.03 0.81
N ILE A 143 -1.49 -6.86 1.74
CA ILE A 143 -0.66 -8.03 1.45
C ILE A 143 -1.28 -9.26 2.08
N SER A 144 -1.06 -10.41 1.45
CA SER A 144 -1.60 -11.67 1.90
C SER A 144 -0.57 -12.78 1.85
N THR A 145 -0.80 -13.81 2.65
CA THR A 145 -0.02 -15.05 2.66
C THR A 145 -0.94 -16.24 2.91
N PHE A 146 -0.52 -17.39 2.42
CA PHE A 146 -1.14 -18.67 2.76
C PHE A 146 -0.38 -19.31 3.92
N ILE A 147 -1.10 -19.98 4.80
CA ILE A 147 -0.57 -20.78 5.89
C ILE A 147 -1.22 -22.15 5.80
N ALA A 148 -0.38 -23.18 5.63
CA ALA A 148 -0.80 -24.56 5.55
C ALA A 148 -0.60 -25.26 6.91
N PRO A 149 -1.43 -26.27 7.23
CA PRO A 149 -1.17 -27.16 8.35
C PRO A 149 0.14 -27.93 8.14
N SER A 150 0.79 -28.30 9.26
CA SER A 150 2.02 -29.11 9.23
C SER A 150 1.78 -30.58 8.93
N ASP A 151 0.53 -31.04 8.96
CA ASP A 151 0.19 -32.45 8.84
C ASP A 151 0.10 -32.88 7.38
N ILE A 152 0.91 -33.89 7.07
CA ILE A 152 1.01 -34.62 5.79
C ILE A 152 -0.32 -35.28 5.35
N THR A 153 -1.34 -35.30 6.21
CA THR A 153 -2.64 -35.91 5.93
C THR A 153 -3.58 -35.03 5.09
N ALA A 154 -3.32 -33.72 5.01
CA ALA A 154 -3.99 -32.81 4.06
C ALA A 154 -3.41 -32.91 2.64
N LEU A 155 -2.38 -33.74 2.45
CA LEU A 155 -1.92 -34.14 1.12
C LEU A 155 -2.41 -35.57 0.93
N GLY A 156 -3.57 -35.69 0.28
CA GLY A 156 -4.19 -36.97 -0.05
C GLY A 156 -3.15 -38.04 -0.40
N ASN A 157 -3.26 -39.15 0.31
CA ASN A 157 -2.45 -40.36 0.23
C ASN A 157 -2.11 -40.75 -1.23
N SER A 158 -1.04 -40.17 -1.77
CA SER A 158 -0.48 -40.55 -3.06
C SER A 158 1.01 -40.77 -2.84
N ASN A 159 1.36 -42.05 -2.92
CA ASN A 159 2.72 -42.55 -2.83
C ASN A 159 3.62 -41.82 -3.84
N PHE A 160 4.33 -40.79 -3.39
CA PHE A 160 5.33 -40.06 -4.21
C PHE A 160 6.74 -40.65 -4.09
N PHE A 161 6.86 -41.85 -3.51
CA PHE A 161 8.09 -42.64 -3.52
C PHE A 161 7.78 -44.05 -4.01
N ALA A 162 7.74 -44.21 -5.33
CA ALA A 162 7.99 -45.47 -6.03
C ALA A 162 8.55 -45.15 -7.43
#